data_AF-A0A5Y2SGL7-F1
#
_entry.id   AF-A0A5Y2SGL7-F1
#
_cell.length_a   1.000
_cell.length_b   1.000
_cell.length_c   1.000
_cell.angle_alpha   90.00
_cell.angle_beta   90.00
_cell.angle_gamma   90.00
#
_symmetry.space_group_name_H-M   'P 1'
#
loop_
_entity.id
_entity.type
_entity.pdbx_description
1 polymer ?
#
loop_
_entity_poly.entity_id
_entity_poly.type
_entity_poly.pdbx_seq_one_letter_code
_entity_poly.pdbx_strand_id
1 'polypeptide(L)' 'MTQVIHSRRVISITEFRKNPVECVNSGEGALAIMSRNHPAFYCVPAEEYGKLLELAEIGKKAQSN' A
#
# COMPACT_ATOMS: atom_id res chain seq x y z
N MET A 1 20.28 -4.70 8.28
CA MET A 1 19.77 -3.49 7.61
C MET A 1 18.35 -3.24 8.08
N THR A 2 18.07 -2.07 8.63
CA THR A 2 16.71 -1.65 9.03
C THR A 2 15.96 -1.19 7.79
N GLN A 3 14.85 -1.83 7.47
CA GLN A 3 13.95 -1.42 6.39
C GLN A 3 12.80 -0.59 6.99
N VAL A 4 12.61 0.63 6.50
CA VAL A 4 11.53 1.51 6.95
C VAL A 4 10.24 1.08 6.24
N ILE A 5 9.20 0.82 7.01
CA ILE A 5 7.88 0.46 6.48
C ILE A 5 7.07 1.74 6.36
N HIS A 6 6.68 2.10 5.13
CA HIS A 6 5.93 3.32 4.83
C HIS A 6 4.41 3.13 4.98
N SER A 7 3.99 2.10 5.71
CA SER A 7 2.60 1.78 5.98
C SER A 7 2.41 1.49 7.46
N ARG A 8 1.23 1.88 7.99
CA ARG A 8 0.78 1.55 9.34
C ARG A 8 0.33 0.10 9.49
N ARG A 9 0.11 -0.60 8.36
CA ARG A 9 -0.46 -1.95 8.32
C ARG A 9 0.52 -2.86 7.60
N VAL A 10 0.83 -3.99 8.22
CA VAL A 10 1.72 -5.01 7.69
C VAL A 10 1.05 -6.37 7.75
N ILE A 11 1.22 -7.17 6.71
CA ILE A 11 0.74 -8.56 6.67
C ILE A 11 1.79 -9.45 6.02
N SER A 12 1.90 -10.70 6.45
CA SER A 12 2.75 -11.67 5.76
C SER A 12 2.14 -12.10 4.42
N ILE A 13 2.98 -12.43 3.45
CA ILE A 13 2.52 -12.97 2.16
C ILE A 13 1.73 -14.29 2.33
N THR A 14 2.01 -15.04 3.38
CA THR A 14 1.31 -16.28 3.71
C THR A 14 -0.13 -16.00 4.16
N GLU A 15 -0.34 -14.99 5.00
CA GLU A 15 -1.69 -14.59 5.43
C GLU A 15 -2.45 -13.90 4.29
N PHE A 16 -1.78 -13.03 3.53
CA PHE A 16 -2.36 -12.36 2.37
C PHE A 16 -2.89 -13.36 1.32
N ARG A 17 -2.20 -14.49 1.13
CA ARG A 17 -2.62 -15.56 0.22
C ARG A 17 -3.92 -16.26 0.64
N LYS A 18 -4.27 -16.25 1.93
CA LYS A 18 -5.49 -16.91 2.41
C LYS A 18 -6.72 -16.13 1.97
N ASN A 19 -6.81 -14.86 2.36
CA ASN A 19 -7.97 -14.00 2.11
C ASN A 19 -7.55 -12.61 1.58
N PRO A 20 -7.07 -12.50 0.33
CA PRO A 20 -6.47 -11.25 -0.16
C PRO A 20 -7.45 -10.07 -0.13
N VAL A 21 -8.71 -10.28 -0.52
CA VAL A 21 -9.73 -9.22 -0.56
C VAL A 21 -10.10 -8.74 0.84
N GLU A 22 -10.25 -9.68 1.79
CA GLU A 22 -10.58 -9.35 3.18
C GLU A 22 -9.43 -8.57 3.83
N CYS A 23 -8.18 -8.97 3.60
CA CYS A 23 -7.02 -8.26 4.14
C CYS A 23 -6.92 -6.82 3.63
N VAL A 24 -7.29 -6.58 2.37
CA VAL A 24 -7.31 -5.24 1.79
C VAL A 24 -8.48 -4.43 2.38
N ASN A 25 -9.67 -5.01 2.46
CA ASN A 25 -10.87 -4.34 2.94
C ASN A 25 -10.94 -4.16 4.47
N SER A 26 -10.14 -4.91 5.24
CA SER A 26 -10.17 -4.87 6.72
C SER A 26 -9.59 -3.59 7.33
N GLY A 27 -9.21 -2.62 6.51
CA GLY A 27 -8.79 -1.33 7.03
C GLY A 27 -8.49 -0.32 5.92
N GLU A 28 -8.21 0.89 6.36
CA GLU A 28 -7.94 2.05 5.52
C GLU A 28 -6.42 2.15 5.24
N GLY A 29 -6.07 2.75 4.11
CA GLY A 29 -4.69 3.02 3.72
C GLY A 29 -3.98 1.88 3.02
N ALA A 30 -2.73 2.15 2.65
CA ALA A 30 -1.82 1.17 2.06
C ALA A 30 -1.50 0.04 3.05
N LEU A 31 -1.53 -1.20 2.60
CA LEU A 31 -1.12 -2.40 3.31
C LEU A 31 0.27 -2.83 2.82
N ALA A 32 1.23 -3.01 3.72
CA ALA A 32 2.55 -3.55 3.39
C ALA A 32 2.53 -5.08 3.45
N ILE A 33 2.90 -5.74 2.36
CA ILE A 33 2.99 -7.19 2.30
C ILE A 33 4.46 -7.59 2.51
N MET A 34 4.70 -8.40 3.54
CA MET A 34 6.01 -8.90 3.92
C MET A 34 6.27 -10.30 3.35
N SER A 35 7.42 -10.49 2.73
CA SER A 35 7.94 -11.79 2.30
C SER A 35 9.31 -11.99 2.94
N ARG A 36 9.62 -13.16 3.51
CA ARG A 36 10.93 -13.48 4.12
C ARG A 36 11.52 -12.31 4.95
N ASN A 37 10.71 -11.70 5.81
CA ASN A 37 11.05 -10.55 6.67
C ASN A 37 11.44 -9.24 5.94
N HIS A 38 11.08 -9.08 4.67
CA HIS A 38 11.22 -7.83 3.92
C HIS A 38 9.86 -7.37 3.35
N PRO A 39 9.58 -6.05 3.31
CA PRO A 39 8.41 -5.53 2.61
C PRO A 39 8.58 -5.77 1.11
N ALA A 40 7.76 -6.66 0.54
CA ALA A 40 7.83 -7.04 -0.86
C ALA A 40 7.05 -6.08 -1.75
N PHE A 41 5.85 -5.66 -1.32
CA PHE A 41 4.99 -4.74 -2.05
C PHE A 41 3.99 -4.06 -1.13
N TYR A 42 3.44 -2.93 -1.59
CA TYR A 42 2.34 -2.24 -0.95
C TYR A 42 1.07 -2.43 -1.76
N CYS A 43 -0.02 -2.79 -1.11
CA CYS A 43 -1.35 -2.90 -1.70
C CYS A 43 -2.19 -1.73 -1.21
N VAL A 44 -2.85 -1.02 -2.12
CA VAL A 44 -3.77 0.08 -1.78
C VAL A 44 -5.17 -0.31 -2.26
N PRO A 45 -6.22 -0.13 -1.45
CA PRO A 45 -7.59 -0.35 -1.90
C PRO A 45 -7.92 0.49 -3.15
N ALA A 46 -8.76 -0.05 -4.04
CA ALA A 46 -9.10 0.61 -5.30
C ALA A 46 -9.73 2.00 -5.10
N GLU A 47 -10.56 2.16 -4.07
CA GLU A 47 -11.21 3.43 -3.76
C GLU A 47 -10.20 4.53 -3.37
N GLU A 48 -9.17 4.17 -2.59
CA GLU A 48 -8.13 5.12 -2.18
C GLU A 48 -7.10 5.34 -3.28
N TYR A 49 -6.81 4.32 -4.08
CA TYR A 49 -5.84 4.42 -5.18
C TYR A 49 -6.23 5.51 -6.19
N GLY A 50 -7.53 5.65 -6.51
CA GLY A 50 -8.01 6.73 -7.37
C GLY A 50 -7.72 8.13 -6.81
N LYS A 51 -7.99 8.33 -5.51
CA LYS A 51 -7.71 9.60 -4.82
C LYS A 51 -6.21 9.90 -4.78
N LEU A 52 -5.37 8.88 -4.54
CA LEU A 52 -3.91 9.03 -4.57
C LEU A 52 -3.38 9.38 -5.96
N LEU A 53 -3.94 8.77 -7.01
CA LEU A 53 -3.57 9.06 -8.39
C LEU A 53 -3.89 10.52 -8.74
N GLU A 54 -5.10 10.97 -8.41
CA GLU A 54 -5.53 12.36 -8.62
C GLU A 54 -4.60 13.35 -7.91
N LEU A 55 -4.27 13.09 -6.63
CA LEU A 55 -3.33 13.91 -5.87
C LEU A 55 -1.92 13.91 -6.49
N ALA A 56 -1.45 12.77 -6.97
CA ALA A 56 -0.14 12.64 -7.62
C ALA A 56 -0.10 13.41 -8.95
N GLU A 57 -1.19 13.40 -9.72
CA GLU A 57 -1.31 14.17 -10.96
C GLU A 57 -1.37 15.68 -10.71
N ILE A 58 -2.11 16.13 -9.70
CA ILE A 58 -2.14 17.54 -9.27
C ILE A 58 -0.73 17.99 -8.84
N GLY A 59 -0.03 17.18 -8.03
CA GLY A 59 1.33 17.46 -7.57
C GLY A 59 2.34 17.56 -8.72
N LYS A 60 2.21 16.74 -9.76
CA LYS A 60 3.05 16.84 -10.97
C LYS A 60 2.83 18.13 -11.74
N LYS A 61 1.57 18.59 -11.87
CA LYS A 61 1.26 19.86 -12.55
C LYS A 61 1.86 21.07 -11.82
N ALA A 62 1.95 21.02 -10.49
CA ALA A 62 2.55 22.08 -9.69
C ALA A 62 4.09 22.16 -9.79
N GLN A 63 4.78 21.11 -10.23
CA GLN A 63 6.24 21.11 -10.46
C GLN A 63 6.64 21.51 -11.89
N SER A 64 5.69 21.71 -12.81
CA SER A 64 5.96 22.09 -14.21
C SER A 64 5.47 23.49 -14.58
N ASN A 65 5.20 24.34 -13.59
CA ASN A 65 4.92 25.77 -13.77
C ASN A 65 5.79 26.60 -12.83
#